data_AF-A0A3S0FG31-F1
#
_entry.id   AF-A0A3S0FG31-F1
#
_cell.length_a   1.000
_cell.length_b   1.000
_cell.length_c   1.000
_cell.angle_alpha   90.00
_cell.angle_beta   90.00
_cell.angle_gamma   90.00
#
_symmetry.space_group_name_H-M   'P 1'
#
loop_
_entity.id
_entity.type
_entity.pdbx_description
1 polymer ?
#
loop_
_entity_poly.entity_id
_entity_poly.type
_entity_poly.pdbx_seq_one_letter_code
_entity_poly.pdbx_strand_id
1 'polypeptide(L)'
;MVVKQVKHWLVTRANAARWRPIQDWAESRGAEFTQTEDGQGFLIESREALPGALRVEWGESQRSYLPGFELRMRCEMGLHPDLQLMVVCRTLMEELERAVFEAYTDTLKTRVDTDTPEEMRWLVMFPKFNPSSSQILRQRYGIVGITKELAAAWVESELGEALVQASQDLLPEGHPFVLMSMRGNLYLRTEMSEAELPKVQALVRLLETAAREAQRVNSRLSESGAWPTTTSIAWTHTTRPGDA
;
A
#
# COMPACT_ATOMS: atom_id res chain seq x y z
N MET A 1 -10.60 34.64 -16.64
CA MET A 1 -10.22 34.28 -15.25
C MET A 1 -11.46 33.93 -14.40
N VAL A 2 -12.50 34.77 -14.40
CA VAL A 2 -13.74 34.59 -13.60
C VAL A 2 -14.50 33.27 -13.90
N VAL A 3 -14.59 32.84 -15.16
CA VAL A 3 -15.34 31.62 -15.54
C VAL A 3 -14.72 30.33 -14.99
N LYS A 4 -13.39 30.26 -14.84
CA LYS A 4 -12.70 29.11 -14.24
C LYS A 4 -12.98 29.03 -12.74
N GLN A 5 -12.97 30.16 -12.04
CA GLN A 5 -13.30 30.23 -10.61
C GLN A 5 -14.76 29.86 -10.33
N VAL A 6 -15.71 30.29 -11.16
CA VAL A 6 -17.13 29.93 -11.00
C VAL A 6 -17.36 28.43 -11.24
N LYS A 7 -16.74 27.84 -12.26
CA LYS A 7 -16.82 26.39 -12.51
C LYS A 7 -16.19 25.58 -11.37
N HIS A 8 -15.03 26.01 -10.88
CA HIS A 8 -14.36 25.39 -9.74
C HIS A 8 -15.24 25.40 -8.50
N TRP A 9 -15.82 26.55 -8.14
CA TRP A 9 -16.73 26.68 -7.00
C TRP A 9 -17.99 25.80 -7.11
N LEU A 10 -18.55 25.64 -8.31
CA LEU A 10 -19.70 24.76 -8.53
C LEU A 10 -19.34 23.28 -8.34
N VAL A 11 -18.17 22.84 -8.82
CA VAL A 11 -17.67 21.46 -8.63
C VAL A 11 -17.41 21.17 -7.16
N THR A 12 -16.75 22.08 -6.44
CA THR A 12 -16.49 21.92 -5.00
C THR A 12 -17.80 21.80 -4.20
N ARG A 13 -18.80 22.67 -4.47
CA ARG A 13 -20.11 22.61 -3.80
C ARG A 13 -20.91 21.35 -4.13
N ALA A 14 -20.92 20.92 -5.39
CA ALA A 14 -21.63 19.71 -5.80
C ALA A 14 -21.02 18.45 -5.16
N ASN A 15 -19.69 18.40 -5.06
CA ASN A 15 -18.98 17.28 -4.46
C ASN A 15 -18.98 17.31 -2.91
N ALA A 16 -19.16 18.47 -2.28
CA ALA A 16 -19.27 18.56 -0.82
C ALA A 16 -20.42 17.69 -0.27
N ALA A 17 -21.56 17.64 -0.98
CA ALA A 17 -22.68 16.76 -0.61
C ALA A 17 -22.35 15.27 -0.81
N ARG A 18 -21.61 14.93 -1.87
CA ARG A 18 -21.17 13.56 -2.16
C ARG A 18 -20.31 12.99 -1.03
N TRP A 19 -19.43 13.82 -0.46
CA TRP A 19 -18.49 13.38 0.57
C TRP A 19 -19.04 13.40 1.99
N ARG A 20 -20.26 13.92 2.18
CA ARG A 20 -20.83 14.10 3.51
C ARG A 20 -20.83 12.82 4.36
N PRO A 21 -21.21 11.62 3.85
CA PRO A 21 -21.14 10.39 4.65
C PRO A 21 -19.72 10.02 5.08
N ILE A 22 -18.71 10.28 4.25
CA ILE A 22 -17.30 10.01 4.56
C ILE A 22 -16.76 11.02 5.56
N GLN A 23 -17.11 12.30 5.39
CA GLN A 23 -16.80 13.35 6.34
C GLN A 23 -17.38 13.05 7.73
N ASP A 24 -18.69 12.77 7.81
CA ASP A 24 -19.37 12.47 9.07
C ASP A 24 -18.73 11.25 9.77
N TRP A 25 -18.40 10.22 8.99
CA TRP A 25 -17.69 9.05 9.52
C TRP A 25 -16.29 9.38 10.03
N ALA A 26 -15.50 10.16 9.28
CA ALA A 26 -14.16 10.59 9.70
C ALA A 26 -14.23 11.40 11.01
N GLU A 27 -15.11 12.40 11.07
CA GLU A 27 -15.32 13.24 12.25
C GLU A 27 -15.78 12.43 13.47
N SER A 28 -16.64 11.42 13.26
CA SER A 28 -17.08 10.52 14.35
C SER A 28 -15.95 9.70 14.99
N ARG A 29 -14.81 9.59 14.29
CA ARG A 29 -13.58 8.92 14.76
C ARG A 29 -12.53 9.92 15.27
N GLY A 30 -12.86 11.20 15.38
CA GLY A 30 -11.92 12.26 15.74
C GLY A 30 -10.89 12.58 14.65
N ALA A 31 -11.16 12.20 13.40
CA ALA A 31 -10.29 12.47 12.28
C ALA A 31 -10.63 13.80 11.60
N GLU A 32 -9.62 14.45 11.02
CA GLU A 32 -9.78 15.65 10.20
C GLU A 32 -10.09 15.23 8.76
N PHE A 33 -11.14 15.79 8.15
CA PHE A 33 -11.50 15.59 6.75
C PHE A 33 -11.21 16.85 5.94
N THR A 34 -10.46 16.71 4.84
CA THR A 34 -10.16 17.80 3.91
C THR A 34 -10.49 17.37 2.48
N GLN A 35 -11.21 18.20 1.75
CA GLN A 35 -11.43 18.00 0.31
C GLN A 35 -10.23 18.55 -0.46
N THR A 36 -9.82 17.88 -1.54
CA THR A 36 -8.75 18.39 -2.43
C THR A 36 -9.17 19.70 -3.09
N GLU A 37 -8.20 20.52 -3.48
CA GLU A 37 -8.47 21.83 -4.09
C GLU A 37 -9.34 21.70 -5.35
N ASP A 38 -9.05 20.74 -6.23
CA ASP A 38 -9.83 20.46 -7.43
C ASP A 38 -11.26 19.94 -7.16
N GLY A 39 -11.57 19.66 -5.89
CA GLY A 39 -12.84 19.13 -5.42
C GLY A 39 -13.11 17.67 -5.79
N GLN A 40 -12.17 17.01 -6.46
CA GLN A 40 -12.36 15.66 -7.00
C GLN A 40 -12.00 14.56 -6.02
N GLY A 41 -11.19 14.83 -5.00
CA GLY A 41 -10.72 13.86 -4.01
C GLY A 41 -10.89 14.33 -2.58
N PHE A 42 -10.36 13.53 -1.66
CA PHE A 42 -10.33 13.87 -0.23
C PHE A 42 -9.12 13.29 0.49
N LEU A 43 -8.87 13.83 1.67
CA LEU A 43 -7.87 13.43 2.65
C LEU A 43 -8.54 13.29 4.03
N ILE A 44 -8.25 12.19 4.72
CA ILE A 44 -8.62 11.96 6.11
C ILE A 44 -7.33 11.77 6.91
N GLU A 45 -7.16 12.54 7.98
CA GLU A 45 -6.02 12.44 8.89
C GLU A 45 -6.50 12.10 10.31
N SER A 46 -6.04 10.97 10.83
CA SER A 46 -6.35 10.49 12.18
C SER A 46 -5.06 10.36 12.99
N ARG A 47 -4.69 11.42 13.72
CA ARG A 47 -3.41 11.47 14.46
C ARG A 47 -3.35 10.52 15.66
N GLU A 48 -4.48 10.30 16.30
CA GLU A 48 -4.61 9.46 17.50
C GLU A 48 -5.24 8.08 17.19
N ALA A 49 -5.26 7.69 15.91
CA ALA A 49 -5.75 6.37 15.53
C ALA A 49 -4.87 5.26 16.13
N LEU A 50 -5.50 4.14 16.46
CA LEU A 50 -4.83 2.90 16.80
C LEU A 50 -4.90 1.95 15.60
N PRO A 51 -3.83 1.18 15.31
CA PRO A 51 -2.59 1.05 16.10
C PRO A 51 -1.51 2.12 15.82
N GLY A 52 -1.78 3.09 14.95
CA GLY A 52 -0.86 4.17 14.61
C GLY A 52 -1.57 5.29 13.85
N ALA A 53 -0.90 6.45 13.69
CA ALA A 53 -1.49 7.59 13.00
C ALA A 53 -1.85 7.21 11.55
N LEU A 54 -3.10 7.43 11.17
CA LEU A 54 -3.65 6.98 9.91
C LEU A 54 -3.91 8.16 8.98
N ARG A 55 -3.43 8.05 7.75
CA ARG A 55 -3.77 8.93 6.64
C ARG A 55 -4.47 8.12 5.55
N VAL A 56 -5.64 8.58 5.11
CA VAL A 56 -6.40 8.01 3.99
C VAL A 56 -6.61 9.08 2.94
N GLU A 57 -6.27 8.79 1.70
CA GLU A 57 -6.35 9.72 0.59
C GLU A 57 -7.02 9.04 -0.60
N TRP A 58 -8.00 9.70 -1.21
CA TRP A 58 -8.63 9.24 -2.44
C TRP A 58 -8.50 10.32 -3.51
N GLY A 59 -7.99 9.96 -4.68
CA GLY A 59 -7.74 10.90 -5.77
C GLY A 59 -7.09 10.23 -6.98
N GLU A 60 -6.63 11.04 -7.94
CA GLU A 60 -5.97 10.54 -9.16
C GLU A 60 -4.76 9.67 -8.82
N SER A 61 -4.59 8.59 -9.59
CA SER A 61 -3.54 7.61 -9.39
C SER A 61 -2.13 8.17 -9.63
N GLN A 62 -1.20 7.80 -8.76
CA GLN A 62 0.22 8.11 -8.86
C GLN A 62 1.05 6.91 -9.33
N ARG A 63 0.41 5.82 -9.77
CA ARG A 63 1.09 4.65 -10.35
C ARG A 63 0.51 4.34 -11.70
N SER A 64 1.40 4.07 -12.64
CA SER A 64 1.05 3.68 -14.01
C SER A 64 0.20 2.41 -14.08
N TYR A 65 0.36 1.49 -13.12
CA TYR A 65 -0.40 0.24 -13.06
C TYR A 65 -1.76 0.36 -12.34
N LEU A 66 -2.07 1.53 -11.77
CA LEU A 66 -3.37 1.80 -11.14
C LEU A 66 -4.14 2.78 -12.05
N PRO A 67 -5.20 2.34 -12.75
CA PRO A 67 -5.93 3.22 -13.64
C PRO A 67 -6.85 4.18 -12.85
N GLY A 68 -7.01 5.40 -13.38
CA GLY A 68 -8.01 6.35 -12.87
C GLY A 68 -7.73 6.84 -11.44
N PHE A 69 -8.63 6.52 -10.52
CA PHE A 69 -8.58 6.95 -9.11
C PHE A 69 -8.11 5.80 -8.23
N GLU A 70 -7.36 6.13 -7.19
CA GLU A 70 -6.90 5.16 -6.20
C GLU A 70 -7.22 5.62 -4.79
N LEU A 71 -7.38 4.65 -3.90
CA LEU A 71 -7.36 4.87 -2.46
C LEU A 71 -5.96 4.53 -1.95
N ARG A 72 -5.30 5.52 -1.36
CA ARG A 72 -3.97 5.41 -0.73
C ARG A 72 -4.14 5.55 0.77
N MET A 73 -3.55 4.65 1.52
CA MET A 73 -3.48 4.76 2.97
C MET A 73 -2.06 4.62 3.45
N ARG A 74 -1.75 5.34 4.52
CA ARG A 74 -0.50 5.22 5.28
C ARG A 74 -0.85 5.13 6.75
N CYS A 75 -0.34 4.10 7.42
CA CYS A 75 -0.40 3.97 8.87
C CYS A 75 1.02 4.10 9.43
N GLU A 76 1.24 5.06 10.32
CA GLU A 76 2.53 5.31 10.95
C GLU A 76 2.69 4.43 12.17
N MET A 77 3.59 3.45 12.07
CA MET A 77 3.60 2.30 12.99
C MET A 77 4.86 2.20 13.83
N GLY A 78 5.93 2.91 13.47
CA GLY A 78 7.22 2.80 14.14
C GLY A 78 7.80 1.38 14.12
N LEU A 79 7.46 0.58 13.09
CA LEU A 79 8.03 -0.76 12.93
C LEU A 79 9.54 -0.64 12.67
N HIS A 80 10.28 -1.72 12.86
CA HIS A 80 11.68 -1.75 12.48
C HIS A 80 11.81 -1.40 10.98
N PRO A 81 12.75 -0.53 10.58
CA PRO A 81 12.84 -0.01 9.21
C PRO A 81 13.05 -1.12 8.16
N ASP A 82 13.73 -2.19 8.54
CA ASP A 82 14.02 -3.35 7.70
C ASP A 82 12.87 -4.38 7.67
N LEU A 83 11.75 -4.15 8.38
CA LEU A 83 10.59 -5.02 8.30
C LEU A 83 9.85 -4.75 7.00
N GLN A 84 10.28 -5.48 5.97
CA GLN A 84 9.81 -5.35 4.60
C GLN A 84 8.97 -6.58 4.25
N LEU A 85 7.66 -6.38 4.24
CA LEU A 85 6.65 -7.39 3.94
C LEU A 85 5.68 -6.80 2.93
N MET A 86 5.23 -7.58 1.96
CA MET A 86 4.26 -7.13 0.98
C MET A 86 3.30 -8.24 0.58
N VAL A 87 2.03 -7.87 0.48
CA VAL A 87 0.95 -8.62 -0.15
C VAL A 87 0.48 -7.82 -1.36
N VAL A 88 0.39 -8.48 -2.50
CA VAL A 88 -0.08 -7.89 -3.77
C VAL A 88 -1.11 -8.84 -4.38
N CYS A 89 -2.14 -8.34 -5.07
CA CYS A 89 -3.04 -9.23 -5.79
C CYS A 89 -2.30 -9.98 -6.91
N ARG A 90 -2.69 -11.23 -7.17
CA ARG A 90 -1.91 -12.13 -8.04
C ARG A 90 -1.77 -11.61 -9.48
N THR A 91 -2.86 -11.09 -10.06
CA THR A 91 -2.84 -10.51 -11.41
C THR A 91 -1.87 -9.33 -11.50
N LEU A 92 -1.92 -8.41 -10.54
CA LEU A 92 -0.98 -7.29 -10.50
C LEU A 92 0.46 -7.75 -10.28
N MET A 93 0.69 -8.76 -9.44
CA MET A 93 2.03 -9.33 -9.27
C MET A 93 2.62 -9.81 -10.61
N GLU A 94 1.84 -10.56 -11.38
CA GLU A 94 2.26 -11.09 -12.68
C GLU A 94 2.51 -9.96 -13.70
N GLU A 95 1.68 -8.91 -13.69
CA GLU A 95 1.87 -7.72 -14.53
C GLU A 95 3.13 -6.95 -14.17
N LEU A 96 3.37 -6.72 -12.89
CA LEU A 96 4.57 -6.03 -12.39
C LEU A 96 5.83 -6.84 -12.70
N GLU A 97 5.79 -8.17 -12.55
CA GLU A 97 6.92 -9.05 -12.90
C GLU A 97 7.25 -9.01 -14.38
N ARG A 98 6.21 -9.06 -15.24
CA ARG A 98 6.40 -8.93 -16.68
C ARG A 98 7.00 -7.57 -17.03
N ALA A 99 6.49 -6.48 -16.43
CA ALA A 99 7.01 -5.14 -16.66
C ALA A 99 8.48 -5.00 -16.23
N VAL A 100 8.86 -5.61 -15.10
CA VAL A 100 10.26 -5.67 -14.66
C VAL A 100 11.12 -6.44 -15.66
N PHE A 101 10.67 -7.60 -16.13
CA PHE A 101 11.40 -8.40 -17.12
C PHE A 101 11.59 -7.64 -18.43
N GLU A 102 10.54 -7.00 -18.95
CA GLU A 102 10.58 -6.18 -20.16
C GLU A 102 11.57 -5.02 -20.01
N ALA A 103 11.50 -4.29 -18.89
CA ALA A 103 12.44 -3.22 -18.58
C ALA A 103 13.90 -3.70 -18.55
N TYR A 104 14.17 -4.89 -17.99
CA TYR A 104 15.51 -5.51 -18.01
C TYR A 104 15.97 -5.91 -19.42
N THR A 105 15.06 -6.41 -20.27
CA THR A 105 15.40 -6.76 -21.65
C THR A 105 15.65 -5.53 -22.53
N ASP A 106 14.94 -4.42 -22.28
CA ASP A 106 15.12 -3.16 -23.00
C ASP A 106 16.33 -2.35 -22.51
N THR A 107 16.74 -2.49 -21.24
CA THR A 107 17.89 -1.77 -20.65
C THR A 107 19.28 -2.21 -21.11
N LEU A 108 19.38 -3.14 -22.08
CA LEU A 108 20.57 -3.20 -22.95
C LEU A 108 20.76 -1.91 -23.79
N LYS A 109 19.82 -0.95 -23.72
CA LYS A 109 19.97 0.43 -24.20
C LYS A 109 19.79 1.45 -23.06
N THR A 110 20.90 1.76 -22.37
CA THR A 110 21.22 3.04 -21.69
C THR A 110 20.05 3.92 -21.18
N ARG A 111 19.69 3.81 -19.89
CA ARG A 111 19.62 4.94 -18.92
C ARG A 111 19.18 4.44 -17.53
N VAL A 112 20.05 4.69 -16.55
CA VAL A 112 19.84 4.92 -15.11
C VAL A 112 18.46 4.53 -14.55
N ASP A 113 18.46 3.34 -13.94
CA ASP A 113 17.36 2.58 -13.32
C ASP A 113 17.03 3.11 -11.90
N THR A 114 16.47 4.32 -11.77
CA THR A 114 16.10 4.92 -10.46
C THR A 114 14.60 5.11 -10.25
N ASP A 115 13.79 4.91 -11.29
CA ASP A 115 12.34 5.16 -11.24
C ASP A 115 11.52 3.89 -10.96
N THR A 116 12.16 2.73 -10.85
CA THR A 116 11.47 1.45 -10.61
C THR A 116 10.81 1.45 -9.23
N PRO A 117 9.47 1.39 -9.15
CA PRO A 117 8.74 1.40 -7.89
C PRO A 117 9.15 0.27 -6.93
N GLU A 118 9.00 0.52 -5.63
CA GLU A 118 9.42 -0.42 -4.56
C GLU A 118 8.79 -1.79 -4.72
N GLU A 119 7.48 -1.84 -4.96
CA GLU A 119 6.71 -3.06 -5.19
C GLU A 119 7.29 -3.92 -6.31
N MET A 120 7.73 -3.30 -7.42
CA MET A 120 8.37 -4.01 -8.54
C MET A 120 9.72 -4.59 -8.14
N ARG A 121 10.53 -3.79 -7.44
CA ARG A 121 11.86 -4.20 -6.99
C ARG A 121 11.80 -5.38 -6.01
N TRP A 122 10.83 -5.36 -5.10
CA TRP A 122 10.68 -6.38 -4.07
C TRP A 122 10.26 -7.74 -4.63
N LEU A 123 9.49 -7.77 -5.73
CA LEU A 123 9.12 -9.02 -6.40
C LEU A 123 10.32 -9.80 -6.96
N VAL A 124 11.41 -9.09 -7.25
CA VAL A 124 12.69 -9.67 -7.67
C VAL A 124 13.61 -9.94 -6.49
N MET A 125 13.70 -9.00 -5.54
CA MET A 125 14.67 -9.06 -4.45
C MET A 125 14.29 -10.04 -3.34
N PHE A 126 13.01 -10.21 -3.04
CA PHE A 126 12.56 -10.95 -1.87
C PHE A 126 11.97 -12.32 -2.21
N PRO A 127 12.17 -13.30 -1.31
CA PRO A 127 11.56 -14.60 -1.48
C PRO A 127 10.03 -14.49 -1.47
N LYS A 128 9.42 -15.17 -2.44
CA LYS A 128 7.97 -15.39 -2.45
C LYS A 128 7.60 -16.43 -1.40
N PHE A 129 6.58 -16.12 -0.62
CA PHE A 129 5.94 -17.04 0.30
C PHE A 129 4.63 -17.55 -0.31
N ASN A 130 4.36 -18.83 -0.09
CA ASN A 130 3.16 -19.50 -0.61
C ASN A 130 2.44 -20.19 0.56
N PRO A 131 1.32 -19.64 1.07
CA PRO A 131 0.67 -20.12 2.28
C PRO A 131 0.08 -21.51 2.07
N SER A 132 0.59 -22.53 2.77
CA SER A 132 0.08 -23.91 2.66
C SER A 132 -1.32 -24.07 3.27
N SER A 133 -1.65 -23.23 4.24
CA SER A 133 -2.89 -23.27 5.03
C SER A 133 -4.14 -22.80 4.29
N SER A 134 -4.03 -21.95 3.25
CA SER A 134 -5.20 -21.37 2.56
C SER A 134 -5.05 -21.37 1.05
N GLN A 135 -5.89 -22.15 0.35
CA GLN A 135 -5.91 -22.19 -1.11
C GLN A 135 -6.28 -20.84 -1.74
N ILE A 136 -7.23 -20.12 -1.13
CA ILE A 136 -7.67 -18.81 -1.63
C ILE A 136 -6.51 -17.83 -1.58
N LEU A 137 -5.75 -17.78 -0.47
CA LEU A 137 -4.61 -16.88 -0.38
C LEU A 137 -3.56 -17.17 -1.46
N ARG A 138 -3.26 -18.44 -1.73
CA ARG A 138 -2.30 -18.84 -2.77
C ARG A 138 -2.71 -18.41 -4.17
N GLN A 139 -4.00 -18.46 -4.45
CA GLN A 139 -4.55 -18.16 -5.78
C GLN A 139 -4.72 -16.65 -5.98
N ARG A 140 -5.11 -15.92 -4.93
CA ARG A 140 -5.50 -14.51 -5.03
C ARG A 140 -4.38 -13.53 -4.76
N TYR A 141 -3.34 -13.94 -4.03
CA TYR A 141 -2.29 -13.03 -3.61
C TYR A 141 -0.87 -13.56 -3.90
N GLY A 142 0.00 -12.63 -4.28
CA GLY A 142 1.45 -12.74 -4.17
C GLY A 142 1.91 -12.20 -2.83
N ILE A 143 2.77 -12.95 -2.13
CA ILE A 143 3.30 -12.55 -0.84
C ILE A 143 4.82 -12.60 -0.91
N VAL A 144 5.48 -11.51 -0.55
CA VAL A 144 6.94 -11.44 -0.44
C VAL A 144 7.32 -10.81 0.89
N GLY A 145 8.51 -11.14 1.37
CA GLY A 145 9.08 -10.48 2.53
C GLY A 145 10.55 -10.78 2.66
N ILE A 146 11.25 -10.01 3.48
CA ILE A 146 12.70 -10.14 3.71
C ILE A 146 13.13 -11.57 4.05
N THR A 147 12.26 -12.32 4.74
CA THR A 147 12.36 -13.77 4.94
C THR A 147 10.99 -14.43 4.77
N LYS A 148 10.97 -15.72 4.40
CA LYS A 148 9.70 -16.46 4.26
C LYS A 148 9.01 -16.63 5.61
N GLU A 149 9.79 -16.76 6.69
CA GLU A 149 9.31 -16.96 8.05
C GLU A 149 8.54 -15.72 8.53
N LEU A 150 9.01 -14.51 8.24
CA LEU A 150 8.32 -13.28 8.61
C LEU A 150 7.08 -13.04 7.74
N ALA A 151 7.17 -13.31 6.44
CA ALA A 151 6.02 -13.26 5.54
C ALA A 151 4.92 -14.24 5.96
N ALA A 152 5.29 -15.47 6.31
CA ALA A 152 4.39 -16.47 6.86
C ALA A 152 3.79 -16.01 8.19
N ALA A 153 4.62 -15.55 9.13
CA ALA A 153 4.15 -15.10 10.42
C ALA A 153 3.17 -13.91 10.33
N TRP A 154 3.28 -13.07 9.30
CA TRP A 154 2.35 -11.97 9.08
C TRP A 154 1.05 -12.42 8.41
N VAL A 155 1.12 -13.21 7.33
CA VAL A 155 -0.06 -13.57 6.53
C VAL A 155 -0.82 -14.78 7.08
N GLU A 156 -0.14 -15.74 7.71
CA GLU A 156 -0.78 -16.86 8.40
C GLU A 156 -1.25 -16.44 9.79
N SER A 157 -2.11 -15.43 9.82
CA SER A 157 -2.67 -14.79 11.00
C SER A 157 -4.08 -14.25 10.70
N GLU A 158 -4.63 -13.42 11.59
CA GLU A 158 -5.89 -12.68 11.34
C GLU A 158 -5.85 -11.88 10.03
N LEU A 159 -4.67 -11.44 9.58
CA LEU A 159 -4.53 -10.78 8.28
C LEU A 159 -4.91 -11.71 7.13
N GLY A 160 -4.50 -12.98 7.16
CA GLY A 160 -4.84 -13.95 6.13
C GLY A 160 -6.34 -14.18 6.05
N GLU A 161 -7.00 -14.28 7.19
CA GLU A 161 -8.46 -14.41 7.27
C GLU A 161 -9.15 -13.16 6.69
N ALA A 162 -8.69 -11.97 7.07
CA ALA A 162 -9.22 -10.70 6.56
C ALA A 162 -9.03 -10.55 5.05
N LEU A 163 -7.89 -10.99 4.50
CA LEU A 163 -7.65 -11.01 3.05
C LEU A 163 -8.57 -12.00 2.33
N VAL A 164 -8.80 -13.19 2.91
CA VAL A 164 -9.76 -14.16 2.34
C VAL A 164 -11.16 -13.57 2.28
N GLN A 165 -11.62 -12.91 3.34
CA GLN A 165 -12.93 -12.24 3.34
C GLN A 165 -12.96 -11.10 2.31
N ALA A 166 -11.95 -10.23 2.30
CA ALA A 166 -11.86 -9.13 1.35
C ALA A 166 -11.84 -9.61 -0.11
N SER A 167 -11.33 -10.80 -0.39
CA SER A 167 -11.26 -11.34 -1.75
C SER A 167 -12.62 -11.66 -2.39
N GLN A 168 -13.71 -11.68 -1.61
CA GLN A 168 -15.05 -12.02 -2.08
C GLN A 168 -15.75 -10.82 -2.76
N ASP A 169 -15.62 -9.63 -2.19
CA ASP A 169 -16.36 -8.44 -2.60
C ASP A 169 -15.47 -7.20 -2.72
N LEU A 170 -14.59 -6.97 -1.75
CA LEU A 170 -13.80 -5.74 -1.63
C LEU A 170 -12.63 -5.69 -2.63
N LEU A 171 -11.99 -6.84 -2.83
CA LEU A 171 -10.80 -7.03 -3.67
C LEU A 171 -11.06 -8.21 -4.63
N PRO A 172 -11.98 -8.07 -5.59
CA PRO A 172 -12.29 -9.14 -6.54
C PRO A 172 -11.07 -9.51 -7.39
N GLU A 173 -11.14 -10.62 -8.11
CA GLU A 173 -10.02 -11.08 -8.94
C GLU A 173 -9.68 -10.04 -10.01
N GLY A 174 -8.39 -9.81 -10.24
CA GLY A 174 -7.90 -8.76 -11.14
C GLY A 174 -7.92 -7.35 -10.56
N HIS A 175 -8.53 -7.11 -9.39
CA HIS A 175 -8.56 -5.77 -8.79
C HIS A 175 -7.18 -5.37 -8.25
N PRO A 176 -6.54 -4.31 -8.77
CA PRO A 176 -5.19 -3.91 -8.38
C PRO A 176 -5.11 -3.53 -6.90
N PHE A 177 -4.28 -4.25 -6.14
CA PHE A 177 -4.14 -4.06 -4.70
C PHE A 177 -2.70 -4.35 -4.25
N VAL A 178 -2.16 -3.47 -3.40
CA VAL A 178 -0.86 -3.63 -2.73
C VAL A 178 -0.99 -3.21 -1.26
N LEU A 179 -0.49 -4.05 -0.36
CA LEU A 179 -0.34 -3.79 1.07
C LEU A 179 1.10 -4.11 1.46
N MET A 180 1.85 -3.13 1.97
CA MET A 180 3.27 -3.33 2.29
C MET A 180 3.74 -2.58 3.53
N SER A 181 4.66 -3.18 4.29
CA SER A 181 5.39 -2.50 5.37
C SER A 181 6.71 -1.98 4.84
N MET A 182 6.98 -0.68 4.96
CA MET A 182 8.18 -0.04 4.44
C MET A 182 8.59 1.12 5.34
N ARG A 183 9.89 1.20 5.69
CA ARG A 183 10.46 2.33 6.47
C ARG A 183 9.66 2.60 7.76
N GLY A 184 9.27 1.54 8.45
CA GLY A 184 8.54 1.61 9.71
C GLY A 184 7.03 1.88 9.62
N ASN A 185 6.47 2.01 8.41
CA ASN A 185 5.06 2.31 8.19
C ASN A 185 4.38 1.21 7.38
N LEU A 186 3.04 1.18 7.40
CA LEU A 186 2.25 0.40 6.46
C LEU A 186 1.63 1.28 5.41
N TYR A 187 1.54 0.74 4.20
CA TYR A 187 0.91 1.36 3.05
C TYR A 187 -0.10 0.41 2.45
N LEU A 188 -1.29 0.91 2.12
CA LEU A 188 -2.29 0.19 1.34
C LEU A 188 -2.64 1.04 0.12
N ARG A 189 -2.68 0.41 -1.04
CA ARG A 189 -3.07 1.06 -2.29
C ARG A 189 -3.98 0.12 -3.06
N THR A 190 -5.06 0.68 -3.58
CA THR A 190 -5.99 -0.07 -4.42
C THR A 190 -6.64 0.87 -5.42
N GLU A 191 -6.93 0.36 -6.60
CA GLU A 191 -7.80 1.07 -7.54
C GLU A 191 -9.15 1.33 -6.86
N MET A 192 -9.72 2.52 -7.05
CA MET A 192 -11.05 2.83 -6.54
C MET A 192 -11.66 3.92 -7.41
N SER A 193 -12.43 3.53 -8.41
CA SER A 193 -13.13 4.46 -9.31
C SER A 193 -14.12 5.36 -8.57
N GLU A 194 -14.77 4.84 -7.53
CA GLU A 194 -15.69 5.59 -6.68
C GLU A 194 -15.43 5.30 -5.20
N ALA A 195 -15.22 6.38 -4.43
CA ALA A 195 -15.10 6.29 -2.98
C ALA A 195 -16.47 6.20 -2.31
N GLU A 196 -16.95 4.97 -2.15
CA GLU A 196 -18.13 4.65 -1.35
C GLU A 196 -17.75 4.39 0.11
N LEU A 197 -18.50 4.97 1.05
CA LEU A 197 -18.21 4.84 2.49
C LEU A 197 -18.02 3.39 2.97
N PRO A 198 -18.86 2.41 2.62
CA PRO A 198 -18.68 1.03 3.10
C PRO A 198 -17.35 0.40 2.65
N LYS A 199 -16.90 0.70 1.42
CA LYS A 199 -15.63 0.19 0.87
C LYS A 199 -14.44 0.85 1.56
N VAL A 200 -14.48 2.17 1.75
CA VAL A 200 -13.44 2.91 2.49
C VAL A 200 -13.31 2.37 3.92
N GLN A 201 -14.43 2.18 4.61
CA GLN A 201 -14.46 1.59 5.95
C GLN A 201 -13.86 0.17 5.99
N ALA A 202 -14.20 -0.67 5.01
CA ALA A 202 -13.70 -2.03 4.93
C ALA A 202 -12.18 -2.08 4.68
N LEU A 203 -11.66 -1.22 3.81
CA LEU A 203 -10.22 -1.13 3.55
C LEU A 203 -9.45 -0.56 4.73
N VAL A 204 -10.02 0.40 5.47
CA VAL A 204 -9.40 0.89 6.72
C VAL A 204 -9.34 -0.22 7.76
N ARG A 205 -10.39 -1.02 7.93
CA ARG A 205 -10.36 -2.20 8.82
C ARG A 205 -9.30 -3.22 8.39
N LEU A 206 -9.17 -3.47 7.08
CA LEU A 206 -8.14 -4.37 6.55
C LEU A 206 -6.73 -3.87 6.88
N LEU A 207 -6.47 -2.57 6.68
CA LEU A 207 -5.18 -1.96 7.04
C LEU A 207 -4.91 -2.02 8.55
N GLU A 208 -5.91 -1.75 9.39
CA GLU A 208 -5.77 -1.83 10.84
C GLU A 208 -5.46 -3.25 11.31
N THR A 209 -6.08 -4.27 10.71
CA THR A 209 -5.73 -5.69 10.96
C THR A 209 -4.29 -5.97 10.52
N ALA A 210 -3.90 -5.55 9.31
CA ALA A 210 -2.52 -5.70 8.84
C ALA A 210 -1.51 -5.04 9.78
N ALA A 211 -1.87 -3.90 10.36
CA ALA A 211 -1.06 -3.11 11.27
C ALA A 211 -0.86 -3.76 12.63
N ARG A 212 -1.92 -4.30 13.23
CA ARG A 212 -1.81 -5.10 14.46
C ARG A 212 -0.92 -6.32 14.24
N GLU A 213 -1.11 -7.03 13.13
CA GLU A 213 -0.31 -8.22 12.83
C GLU A 213 1.16 -7.89 12.50
N ALA A 214 1.42 -6.74 11.87
CA ALA A 214 2.79 -6.27 11.64
C ALA A 214 3.49 -5.91 12.96
N GLN A 215 2.81 -5.25 13.90
CA GLN A 215 3.34 -4.98 15.25
C GLN A 215 3.66 -6.28 16.01
N ARG A 216 2.78 -7.29 15.90
CA ARG A 216 3.01 -8.60 16.51
C ARG A 216 4.26 -9.26 15.96
N VAL A 217 4.46 -9.25 14.64
CA VAL A 217 5.67 -9.78 14.00
C VAL A 217 6.91 -8.98 14.41
N ASN A 218 6.82 -7.66 14.44
CA ASN A 218 7.90 -6.77 14.85
C ASN A 218 8.37 -7.04 16.30
N SER A 219 7.43 -7.25 17.22
CA SER A 219 7.73 -7.50 18.64
C SER A 219 8.52 -8.80 18.84
N ARG A 220 8.17 -9.86 18.10
CA ARG A 220 8.90 -11.15 18.13
C ARG A 220 10.36 -11.00 17.68
N LEU A 221 10.62 -10.11 16.72
CA LEU A 221 11.98 -9.82 16.25
C LEU A 221 12.80 -9.06 17.31
N SER A 222 12.18 -8.10 18.00
CA SER A 222 12.82 -7.38 19.10
C SER A 222 13.17 -8.30 20.28
N GLU A 223 12.30 -9.27 20.60
CA GLU A 223 12.53 -10.26 21.67
C GLU A 223 13.61 -11.29 21.32
N SER A 224 13.71 -11.70 20.05
CA SER A 224 14.66 -12.72 19.60
C SER A 224 16.10 -12.23 19.48
N GLY A 225 16.34 -10.91 19.56
CA GLY A 225 17.67 -10.29 19.55
C GLY A 225 18.47 -10.39 18.23
N ALA A 226 17.97 -11.16 17.26
CA ALA A 226 18.60 -11.38 15.96
C ALA A 226 17.70 -10.84 14.84
N TRP A 227 18.08 -9.70 14.28
CA TRP A 227 17.57 -9.28 12.98
C TRP A 227 18.17 -10.18 11.91
N PRO A 228 17.39 -10.68 10.93
CA PRO A 228 17.97 -11.29 9.75
C PRO A 228 18.84 -10.23 9.08
N THR A 229 20.16 -10.34 9.20
CA THR A 229 21.11 -9.51 8.45
C THR A 229 21.04 -9.95 7.00
N THR A 230 19.98 -9.57 6.29
CA THR A 230 20.07 -9.47 4.84
C THR A 230 20.80 -8.17 4.56
N THR A 231 22.12 -8.18 4.74
CA THR A 231 22.98 -7.26 4.01
C THR A 231 22.73 -7.54 2.52
N SER A 232 21.81 -6.80 1.90
CA SER A 232 21.75 -6.71 0.46
C SER A 232 23.02 -6.03 -0.01
N ILE A 233 24.05 -6.82 -0.32
CA ILE A 233 25.30 -6.35 -0.97
C ILE A 233 25.03 -6.07 -2.47
N ALA A 234 23.88 -5.51 -2.83
CA ALA A 234 23.50 -5.32 -4.23
C ALA A 234 23.33 -3.85 -4.66
N TRP A 235 23.23 -2.90 -3.72
CA TRP A 235 23.01 -1.49 -4.07
C TRP A 235 23.78 -0.54 -3.15
N THR A 236 25.08 -0.76 -3.02
CA THR A 236 25.96 0.31 -2.55
C THR A 236 26.15 1.26 -3.74
N HIS A 237 25.58 2.47 -3.66
CA HIS A 237 26.01 3.55 -4.54
C HIS A 237 27.53 3.72 -4.34
N THR A 238 28.33 3.29 -5.31
CA THR A 238 29.72 3.73 -5.42
C THR A 238 29.69 5.23 -5.64
N THR A 239 29.82 6.02 -4.57
CA THR A 239 30.33 7.38 -4.67
C THR A 239 31.76 7.25 -5.18
N ARG A 240 31.99 7.62 -6.44
CA ARG A 240 33.35 7.71 -6.99
C ARG A 240 34.16 8.72 -6.17
N PRO A 241 35.38 8.38 -5.72
CA PRO A 241 36.29 9.35 -5.16
C PRO A 241 37.04 10.06 -6.31
N GLY A 242 36.94 11.39 -6.35
CA GLY A 242 37.75 12.23 -7.23
C GLY A 242 37.01 13.42 -7.79
N ASP A 243 36.80 14.44 -6.95
CA ASP A 243 36.79 15.85 -7.36
C ASP A 243 37.35 16.65 -6.17
N ALA A 244 38.63 16.99 -6.29
CA ALA A 244 39.33 18.01 -5.52
C ALA A 244 39.94 18.99 -6.52
#